data_AF-A0A4R0JWE4-F1
#
_entry.id   AF-A0A4R0JWE4-F1
#
_cell.length_a   1.000
_cell.length_b   1.000
_cell.length_c   1.000
_cell.angle_alpha   90.00
_cell.angle_beta   90.00
_cell.angle_gamma   90.00
#
_symmetry.space_group_name_H-M   'P 1'
#
loop_
_entity.id
_entity.type
_entity.pdbx_description
1 polymer ?
#
loop_
_entity_poly.entity_id
_entity_poly.type
_entity_poly.pdbx_seq_one_letter_code
_entity_poly.pdbx_strand_id
1 'polypeptide(L)'
;MSGPGNNAVENPHAGKGSSVLLDIGGDIGALVIDMPARLEDEEVELRKAGSSSPSDHHHDHDHDHGHGHGHGVAPHVAVVPRPKPDGTTAHSAVFSEVAQGTYELYLRPHGPVQLTVEIHGGQVTEATWPS
;
A
#
# COMPACT_ATOMS: atom_id res chain seq x y z
N MET A 1 -26.69 11.90 -1.99
CA MET A 1 -25.59 12.64 -2.63
C MET A 1 -24.48 12.73 -1.61
N SER A 2 -23.55 11.78 -1.63
CA SER A 2 -22.39 11.78 -0.72
C SER A 2 -21.27 12.56 -1.40
N GLY A 3 -20.72 13.54 -0.69
CA GLY A 3 -19.66 14.41 -1.19
C GLY A 3 -18.37 13.65 -1.51
N PRO A 4 -17.44 14.26 -2.25
CA PRO A 4 -16.19 13.63 -2.64
C PRO A 4 -15.41 13.22 -1.39
N GLY A 5 -15.17 11.91 -1.27
CA GLY A 5 -14.32 11.34 -0.24
C GLY A 5 -12.96 12.02 -0.23
N ASN A 6 -12.47 12.19 0.98
CA ASN A 6 -11.35 13.00 1.45
C ASN A 6 -10.00 12.65 0.77
N ASN A 7 -9.98 11.56 0.00
CA ASN A 7 -8.84 10.98 -0.72
C ASN A 7 -8.24 11.91 -1.79
N ALA A 8 -8.98 12.91 -2.28
CA ALA A 8 -8.50 13.80 -3.34
C ALA A 8 -7.47 14.83 -2.86
N VAL A 9 -7.39 15.10 -1.55
CA VAL A 9 -6.61 16.22 -1.01
C VAL A 9 -5.16 15.82 -0.68
N GLU A 10 -4.89 14.57 -0.31
CA GLU A 10 -3.53 14.13 0.03
C GLU A 10 -2.73 13.55 -1.14
N ASN A 11 -3.37 13.04 -2.21
CA ASN A 11 -2.62 12.53 -3.35
C ASN A 11 -3.42 12.50 -4.68
N PRO A 12 -3.58 13.64 -5.37
CA PRO A 12 -4.41 13.73 -6.59
C PRO A 12 -3.91 12.87 -7.77
N HIS A 13 -2.69 12.30 -7.70
CA HIS A 13 -2.09 11.50 -8.78
C HIS A 13 -1.71 10.07 -8.38
N ALA A 14 -1.74 9.69 -7.09
CA ALA A 14 -1.56 8.28 -6.72
C ALA A 14 -2.79 7.47 -7.12
N GLY A 15 -2.61 6.60 -8.11
CA GLY A 15 -3.57 5.54 -8.43
C GLY A 15 -4.62 5.89 -9.48
N LYS A 16 -4.99 7.16 -9.70
CA LYS A 16 -6.03 7.53 -10.69
C LYS A 16 -5.53 7.62 -12.15
N GLY A 17 -4.23 7.60 -12.37
CA GLY A 17 -3.66 7.50 -13.72
C GLY A 17 -3.69 6.06 -14.25
N SER A 18 -3.77 5.88 -15.57
CA SER A 18 -3.64 4.56 -16.23
C SER A 18 -2.30 3.85 -15.95
N SER A 19 -1.34 4.56 -15.33
CA SER A 19 -0.03 4.05 -14.94
C SER A 19 0.33 4.51 -13.53
N VAL A 20 1.09 3.69 -12.82
CA VAL A 20 1.68 3.98 -11.51
C VAL A 20 3.19 3.89 -11.66
N LEU A 21 3.92 4.89 -11.17
CA LEU A 21 5.38 4.83 -11.08
C LEU A 21 5.75 4.00 -9.85
N LEU A 22 6.66 3.04 -10.02
CA LEU A 22 7.21 2.24 -8.94
C LEU A 22 8.61 2.75 -8.63
N ASP A 23 8.88 3.02 -7.36
CA ASP A 23 10.20 3.42 -6.89
C ASP A 23 10.86 2.20 -6.25
N ILE A 24 11.61 1.46 -7.07
CA ILE A 24 12.24 0.19 -6.68
C ILE A 24 13.75 0.27 -6.86
N GLY A 25 14.49 -0.34 -5.93
CA GLY A 25 15.95 -0.38 -5.97
C GLY A 25 16.54 -0.81 -4.64
N GLY A 26 17.74 -1.41 -4.67
CA GLY A 26 18.41 -1.87 -3.45
C GLY A 26 17.53 -2.84 -2.64
N ASP A 27 17.18 -2.46 -1.41
CA ASP A 27 16.30 -3.17 -0.50
C ASP A 27 14.82 -2.75 -0.59
N ILE A 28 14.46 -1.88 -1.55
CA ILE A 28 13.11 -1.39 -1.79
C ILE A 28 12.48 -2.13 -2.98
N GLY A 29 11.35 -2.79 -2.75
CA GLY A 29 10.49 -3.41 -3.76
C GLY A 29 9.15 -2.70 -3.90
N ALA A 30 8.22 -3.31 -4.64
CA ALA A 30 6.84 -2.85 -4.77
C ALA A 30 5.86 -4.02 -4.60
N LEU A 31 4.62 -3.73 -4.22
CA LEU A 31 3.55 -4.72 -4.10
C LEU A 31 2.36 -4.33 -4.97
N VAL A 32 1.95 -5.24 -5.84
CA VAL A 32 0.73 -5.12 -6.66
C VAL A 32 -0.22 -6.25 -6.28
N ILE A 33 -1.45 -5.90 -5.93
CA ILE A 33 -2.46 -6.86 -5.47
C ILE A 33 -3.64 -6.81 -6.43
N ASP A 34 -4.02 -7.97 -6.96
CA ASP A 34 -5.31 -8.17 -7.64
C ASP A 34 -6.43 -8.24 -6.57
N MET A 35 -7.40 -7.34 -6.68
CA MET A 35 -8.44 -7.12 -5.67
C MET A 35 -9.83 -7.47 -6.22
N PRO A 36 -10.76 -7.94 -5.39
CA PRO A 36 -12.15 -8.13 -5.82
C PRO A 36 -12.85 -6.78 -5.97
N ALA A 37 -13.66 -6.63 -7.02
CA ALA A 37 -14.39 -5.40 -7.36
C ALA A 37 -15.30 -4.87 -6.23
N ARG A 38 -15.79 -5.74 -5.34
CA ARG A 38 -16.63 -5.36 -4.20
C ARG A 38 -15.90 -4.48 -3.16
N LEU A 39 -14.57 -4.46 -3.22
CA LEU A 39 -13.71 -3.67 -2.33
C LEU A 39 -13.24 -2.38 -3.01
N GLU A 40 -13.85 -1.97 -4.13
CA GLU A 40 -13.58 -0.65 -4.74
C GLU A 40 -13.72 0.47 -3.69
N ASP A 41 -12.78 1.42 -3.73
CA ASP A 41 -12.64 2.53 -2.79
C ASP A 41 -12.30 2.15 -1.33
N GLU A 42 -12.29 0.86 -0.98
CA GLU A 42 -11.78 0.40 0.32
C GLU A 42 -10.26 0.56 0.38
N GLU A 43 -9.75 0.79 1.59
CA GLU A 43 -8.33 0.98 1.81
C GLU A 43 -7.67 -0.26 2.41
N VAL A 44 -6.57 -0.67 1.78
CA VAL A 44 -5.70 -1.75 2.26
C VAL A 44 -4.53 -1.11 2.99
N GLU A 45 -4.28 -1.54 4.22
CA GLU A 45 -3.14 -1.12 5.03
C GLU A 45 -2.11 -2.25 5.11
N LEU A 46 -0.83 -1.88 5.03
CA LEU A 46 0.31 -2.79 4.96
C LEU A 46 1.18 -2.59 6.21
N ARG A 47 1.30 -3.63 7.04
CA ARG A 47 2.07 -3.60 8.28
C ARG A 47 3.19 -4.63 8.25
N LYS A 48 4.38 -4.29 8.76
CA LYS A 48 5.46 -5.26 8.88
C LYS A 48 5.06 -6.36 9.87
N ALA A 49 5.28 -7.62 9.52
CA ALA A 49 4.97 -8.73 10.41
C ALA A 49 5.80 -8.59 11.70
N GLY A 50 5.16 -8.73 12.85
CA GLY A 50 5.80 -8.60 14.16
C GLY A 50 5.98 -7.17 14.68
N SER A 51 5.64 -6.12 13.91
CA SER A 51 5.53 -4.77 14.48
C SER A 51 4.17 -4.62 15.16
N SER A 52 4.14 -4.66 16.49
CA SER A 52 3.02 -4.10 17.27
C SER A 52 2.89 -2.61 16.96
N SER A 53 1.66 -2.11 16.82
CA SER A 53 1.33 -0.70 16.48
C SER A 53 2.23 0.31 17.22
N PRO A 54 2.56 1.46 16.61
CA PRO A 54 3.47 2.43 17.23
C PRO A 54 2.79 3.08 18.44
N SER A 55 3.03 2.53 19.60
CA SER A 55 2.89 3.19 20.89
C SER A 55 4.16 2.86 21.67
N ASP A 56 4.92 3.92 21.99
CA ASP A 56 6.12 3.94 22.85
C ASP A 56 7.42 3.36 22.29
N HIS A 57 8.19 4.17 21.55
CA HIS A 57 9.66 4.06 21.56
C HIS A 57 10.34 5.44 21.62
N HIS A 58 10.79 5.77 22.83
CA HIS A 58 11.71 6.84 23.16
C HIS A 58 13.11 6.43 22.68
N HIS A 59 13.63 7.02 21.61
CA HIS A 59 15.05 6.90 21.25
C HIS A 59 15.60 8.25 20.77
N ASP A 60 16.45 8.80 21.64
CA ASP A 60 17.58 9.67 21.34
C ASP A 60 18.39 9.09 20.16
N HIS A 61 18.78 9.91 19.16
CA HIS A 61 20.13 9.94 18.57
C HIS A 61 20.26 10.82 17.30
N ASP A 62 21.45 11.39 17.23
CA ASP A 62 22.12 12.21 16.22
C ASP A 62 22.15 11.64 14.78
N HIS A 63 22.18 12.59 13.82
CA HIS A 63 22.70 12.58 12.43
C HIS A 63 22.40 11.40 11.46
N ASP A 64 21.67 11.67 10.35
CA ASP A 64 22.13 11.63 8.93
C ASP A 64 20.94 11.75 7.94
N HIS A 65 21.19 12.28 6.74
CA HIS A 65 20.21 12.81 5.80
C HIS A 65 19.43 11.75 4.97
N GLY A 66 18.10 11.81 5.03
CA GLY A 66 17.20 11.17 4.05
C GLY A 66 15.77 11.71 4.18
N HIS A 67 15.25 12.35 3.13
CA HIS A 67 13.90 12.91 3.10
C HIS A 67 12.84 11.79 3.07
N GLY A 68 12.47 11.24 4.22
CA GLY A 68 11.32 10.34 4.37
C GLY A 68 10.33 10.93 5.37
N HIS A 69 9.10 11.20 4.94
CA HIS A 69 8.04 11.74 5.80
C HIS A 69 7.68 10.73 6.90
N GLY A 70 8.38 10.81 8.03
CA GLY A 70 8.08 10.04 9.23
C GLY A 70 6.85 10.58 9.94
N HIS A 71 5.71 9.91 9.78
CA HIS A 71 4.62 9.89 10.77
C HIS A 71 4.11 8.45 10.86
N GLY A 72 4.11 7.86 12.06
CA GLY A 72 3.88 6.43 12.34
C GLY A 72 2.47 5.89 12.03
N VAL A 73 2.00 6.06 10.82
CA VAL A 73 0.80 5.42 10.27
C VAL A 73 1.29 4.38 9.26
N ALA A 74 0.83 3.14 9.39
CA ALA A 74 1.17 2.12 8.41
C ALA A 74 0.72 2.60 7.01
N PRO A 75 1.54 2.38 5.96
CA PRO A 75 1.18 2.80 4.60
C PRO A 75 -0.12 2.11 4.20
N HIS A 76 -1.00 2.87 3.56
CA HIS A 76 -2.27 2.36 3.04
C HIS A 76 -2.55 2.93 1.66
N VAL A 77 -3.28 2.15 0.87
CA VAL A 77 -3.66 2.50 -0.51
C VAL A 77 -5.09 2.06 -0.76
N ALA A 78 -5.81 2.82 -1.57
CA ALA A 78 -7.16 2.46 -2.00
C ALA A 78 -7.13 1.37 -3.09
N VAL A 79 -8.20 0.57 -3.15
CA VAL A 79 -8.48 -0.30 -4.28
C VAL A 79 -9.02 0.53 -5.44
N VAL A 80 -8.31 0.49 -6.57
CA VAL A 80 -8.64 1.32 -7.74
C VAL A 80 -9.04 0.45 -8.94
N PRO A 81 -10.14 0.77 -9.64
CA PRO A 81 -10.49 0.14 -10.90
C PRO A 81 -9.51 0.55 -12.01
N ARG A 82 -9.07 -0.44 -12.80
CA ARG A 82 -8.13 -0.30 -13.93
C ARG A 82 -8.75 -0.95 -15.18
N PRO A 83 -9.08 -0.16 -16.20
CA PRO A 83 -9.53 -0.70 -17.49
C PRO A 83 -8.43 -1.52 -18.15
N LYS A 84 -8.77 -2.71 -18.64
CA LYS A 84 -7.88 -3.57 -19.43
C LYS A 84 -8.18 -3.43 -20.93
N PRO A 85 -7.19 -3.71 -21.81
CA PRO A 85 -7.40 -3.66 -23.27
C PRO A 85 -8.50 -4.60 -23.79
N ASP A 86 -8.81 -5.66 -23.03
CA ASP A 86 -9.89 -6.62 -23.33
C ASP A 86 -11.30 -6.07 -23.02
N GLY A 87 -11.42 -4.83 -22.54
CA GLY A 87 -12.68 -4.19 -22.19
C GLY A 87 -13.20 -4.54 -20.79
N THR A 88 -12.50 -5.38 -20.04
CA THR A 88 -12.84 -5.69 -18.63
C THR A 88 -12.14 -4.73 -17.67
N THR A 89 -12.64 -4.62 -16.45
CA THR A 89 -12.03 -3.82 -15.38
C THR A 89 -11.38 -4.76 -14.38
N ALA A 90 -10.08 -4.59 -14.14
CA ALA A 90 -9.40 -5.18 -13.00
C ALA A 90 -9.45 -4.20 -11.82
N HIS A 91 -9.41 -4.70 -10.59
CA HIS A 91 -9.29 -3.86 -9.41
C HIS A 91 -7.97 -4.18 -8.74
N SER A 92 -7.26 -3.15 -8.27
CA SER A 92 -5.94 -3.38 -7.68
C SER A 92 -5.59 -2.39 -6.59
N ALA A 93 -4.80 -2.86 -5.63
CA ALA A 93 -4.11 -2.06 -4.64
C ALA A 93 -2.61 -2.09 -4.96
N VAL A 94 -1.94 -0.93 -4.97
CA VAL A 94 -0.53 -0.83 -5.38
C VAL A 94 0.25 -0.04 -4.34
N PHE A 95 1.23 -0.69 -3.70
CA PHE A 95 2.25 -0.04 -2.89
C PHE A 95 3.50 0.14 -3.76
N SER A 96 3.79 1.39 -4.13
CA SER A 96 4.83 1.73 -5.11
C SER A 96 6.26 1.64 -4.60
N GLU A 97 6.43 1.66 -3.28
CA GLU A 97 7.72 1.70 -2.58
C GLU A 97 7.57 0.99 -1.24
N VAL A 98 8.20 -0.18 -1.07
CA VAL A 98 8.10 -0.99 0.15
C VAL A 98 9.46 -1.59 0.47
N ALA A 99 9.99 -1.30 1.66
CA ALA A 99 11.22 -1.93 2.15
C ALA A 99 11.07 -3.46 2.25
N GLN A 100 12.16 -4.19 2.01
CA GLN A 100 12.13 -5.65 2.04
C GLN A 100 11.67 -6.22 3.40
N GLY A 101 11.07 -7.40 3.35
CA GLY A 101 10.67 -8.17 4.51
C GLY A 101 9.25 -8.70 4.41
N THR A 102 8.76 -9.26 5.52
CA THR A 102 7.42 -9.86 5.59
C THR A 102 6.40 -8.85 6.08
N TYR A 103 5.25 -8.80 5.41
CA TYR A 103 4.17 -7.89 5.71
C TYR A 103 2.82 -8.60 5.80
N GLU A 104 1.96 -8.06 6.65
CA GLU A 104 0.58 -8.45 6.85
C GLU A 104 -0.33 -7.34 6.32
N LEU A 105 -1.39 -7.72 5.61
CA LEU A 105 -2.35 -6.81 5.00
C LEU A 105 -3.75 -7.00 5.56
N TYR A 106 -4.45 -5.88 5.73
CA TYR A 106 -5.81 -5.82 6.26
C TYR A 106 -6.58 -4.67 5.62
N LEU A 107 -7.91 -4.73 5.72
CA LEU A 107 -8.77 -3.60 5.37
C LEU A 107 -8.83 -2.62 6.53
N ARG A 108 -8.75 -1.33 6.20
CA ARG A 108 -8.94 -0.24 7.18
C ARG A 108 -10.40 -0.11 7.61
N PRO A 109 -10.67 0.55 8.75
CA PRO A 109 -9.68 0.99 9.76
C PRO A 109 -9.22 -0.13 10.70
N HIS A 110 -9.97 -1.23 10.78
CA HIS A 110 -9.66 -2.39 11.62
C HIS A 110 -10.18 -3.67 10.96
N GLY A 111 -9.30 -4.63 10.72
CA GLY A 111 -9.65 -5.93 10.14
C GLY A 111 -8.65 -7.01 10.52
N PRO A 112 -9.03 -8.29 10.43
CA PRO A 112 -8.07 -9.38 10.56
C PRO A 112 -7.05 -9.31 9.43
N VAL A 113 -5.87 -9.90 9.65
CA VAL A 113 -4.90 -10.13 8.58
C VAL A 113 -5.56 -11.03 7.53
N GLN A 114 -5.65 -10.53 6.31
CA GLN A 114 -6.23 -11.24 5.17
C GLN A 114 -5.16 -11.87 4.29
N LEU A 115 -4.00 -11.21 4.19
CA LEU A 115 -2.92 -11.64 3.31
C LEU A 115 -1.57 -11.39 4.00
N THR A 116 -0.63 -12.31 3.80
CA THR A 116 0.76 -12.17 4.21
C THR A 116 1.64 -12.30 2.98
N VAL A 117 2.57 -11.38 2.80
CA VAL A 117 3.48 -11.33 1.65
C VAL A 117 4.92 -11.14 2.09
N GLU A 118 5.85 -11.62 1.27
CA GLU A 118 7.27 -11.32 1.39
C GLU A 118 7.66 -10.35 0.26
N ILE A 119 8.30 -9.25 0.64
CA ILE A 119 8.78 -8.22 -0.27
C ILE A 119 10.28 -8.36 -0.41
N HIS A 120 10.74 -8.44 -1.66
CA HIS A 120 12.16 -8.45 -2.01
C HIS A 120 12.56 -7.13 -2.66
N GLY A 121 13.72 -6.61 -2.28
CA GLY A 121 14.28 -5.39 -2.85
C GLY A 121 14.54 -5.50 -4.35
N GLY A 122 14.30 -4.41 -5.08
CA GLY A 122 14.47 -4.32 -6.54
C GLY A 122 13.46 -5.14 -7.34
N GLN A 123 12.38 -5.64 -6.73
CA GLN A 123 11.41 -6.52 -7.37
C GLN A 123 9.97 -6.03 -7.15
N VAL A 124 9.09 -6.42 -8.07
CA VAL A 124 7.64 -6.31 -7.89
C VAL A 124 7.14 -7.64 -7.35
N THR A 125 6.56 -7.61 -6.15
CA THR A 125 5.79 -8.71 -5.61
C THR A 125 4.35 -8.59 -6.12
N GLU A 126 3.85 -9.64 -6.76
CA GLU A 126 2.45 -9.76 -7.18
C GLU A 126 1.70 -10.68 -6.22
N ALA A 127 0.47 -10.32 -5.85
CA ALA A 127 -0.39 -11.14 -5.01
C ALA A 127 -1.86 -11.04 -5.41
N THR A 128 -2.68 -11.98 -4.95
CA THR A 128 -4.13 -11.97 -5.13
C THR A 128 -4.80 -11.90 -3.77
N TRP A 129 -5.75 -10.97 -3.62
CA TRP A 129 -6.53 -10.86 -2.39
C TRP A 129 -7.51 -12.03 -2.25
N PRO A 130 -7.67 -12.63 -1.06
CA PRO A 130 -8.65 -13.69 -0.85
C PRO A 130 -10.09 -13.24 -1.17
N SER A 131 -10.82 -14.08 -1.90
CA SER A 131 -12.19 -13.85 -2.33
C SER A 131 -13.20 -14.09 -1.23
#